data_AF-A0A1V5F5C1-F1
#
_entry.id   AF-A0A1V5F5C1-F1
#
_cell.length_a   1.000
_cell.length_b   1.000
_cell.length_c   1.000
_cell.angle_alpha   90.00
_cell.angle_beta   90.00
_cell.angle_gamma   90.00
#
_symmetry.space_group_name_H-M   'P 1'
#
loop_
_entity.id
_entity.type
_entity.pdbx_description
1 polymer ?
#
loop_
_entity_poly.entity_id
_entity_poly.type
_entity_poly.pdbx_seq_one_letter_code
_entity_poly.pdbx_strand_id
1 'polypeptide(L)'
;MIDKFFIKRYFLFVFSLILSVSFFSCGEKEENEPDITNSIYVTQVFEYVYAPGQHAQLAKPADIEHFIGEPSDEKGFLYLGGFGGYVIAGFDHDIQNKDGYDLEIFALPGASPEPAIVYVMPDDNGDGKPNDTWYELKGNQFENEKRNYWVRYYKPATSNDNIQWKDSEGENGELISGFGAPNTSSWWWATCMEDSITFEGSRLPDAYNNKSSESAQSWIVPTDRFIWGYAENNFGTDYDTHHHSNKLDISNAVDSSGKAVYLEKIRFIKIQTAVFQRAGWVNEVSAEIRGAAELK
;
A
#
# COMPACT_ATOMS: atom_id res chain seq x y z
N MET A 1 -55.37 89.28 -5.08
CA MET A 1 -54.84 88.43 -6.17
C MET A 1 -54.94 87.00 -5.64
N ILE A 2 -56.11 86.33 -5.76
CA ILE A 2 -56.39 85.27 -6.77
C ILE A 2 -55.27 84.21 -6.70
N ASP A 3 -55.44 82.92 -6.38
CA ASP A 3 -56.57 81.99 -6.48
C ASP A 3 -56.27 80.64 -5.77
N LYS A 4 -57.34 79.97 -5.33
CA LYS A 4 -57.67 78.51 -5.46
C LYS A 4 -57.04 77.39 -4.59
N PHE A 5 -57.92 76.82 -3.75
CA PHE A 5 -58.36 75.42 -3.66
C PHE A 5 -57.42 74.28 -4.14
N PHE A 6 -57.18 73.28 -3.28
CA PHE A 6 -57.82 71.95 -3.39
C PHE A 6 -57.61 71.09 -2.13
N ILE A 7 -58.70 70.48 -1.65
CA ILE A 7 -58.80 69.59 -0.48
C ILE A 7 -58.52 68.15 -0.92
N LYS A 8 -57.75 67.38 -0.14
CA LYS A 8 -57.73 65.91 -0.20
C LYS A 8 -57.83 65.32 1.22
N ARG A 9 -59.00 64.73 1.50
CA ARG A 9 -59.28 63.82 2.63
C ARG A 9 -58.63 62.46 2.36
N TYR A 10 -57.97 61.85 3.34
CA TYR A 10 -57.95 60.39 3.47
C TYR A 10 -58.00 59.96 4.93
N PHE A 11 -58.76 58.89 5.12
CA PHE A 11 -59.35 58.33 6.33
C PHE A 11 -58.32 57.61 7.22
N LEU A 12 -58.51 57.71 8.54
CA LEU A 12 -58.05 56.70 9.51
C LEU A 12 -58.85 55.41 9.30
N PHE A 13 -58.16 54.27 9.19
CA PHE A 13 -58.73 52.95 9.46
C PHE A 13 -57.81 52.20 10.42
N VAL A 14 -58.34 51.94 11.61
CA VAL A 14 -57.81 51.02 12.62
C VAL A 14 -58.20 49.61 12.19
N PHE A 15 -57.26 48.67 12.18
CA PHE A 15 -57.57 47.24 12.05
C PHE A 15 -56.98 46.50 13.24
N SER A 16 -57.87 45.88 14.04
CA SER A 16 -57.54 44.94 15.11
C SER A 16 -56.84 43.71 14.54
N LEU A 17 -55.71 43.34 15.15
CA LEU A 17 -55.05 42.06 14.91
C LEU A 17 -55.52 41.06 15.98
N ILE A 18 -56.20 39.99 15.53
CA ILE A 18 -56.58 38.84 16.37
C ILE A 18 -55.35 37.93 16.47
N LEU A 19 -54.91 37.65 17.71
CA LEU A 19 -53.80 36.77 18.01
C LEU A 19 -54.30 35.31 18.07
N SER A 20 -53.96 34.47 17.09
CA SER A 20 -54.16 33.02 17.15
C SER A 20 -52.89 32.36 17.68
N VAL A 21 -52.95 31.75 18.87
CA VAL A 21 -51.87 30.95 19.44
C VAL A 21 -51.99 29.53 18.90
N SER A 22 -51.04 29.12 18.07
CA SER A 22 -50.88 27.73 17.63
C SER A 22 -49.82 27.05 18.49
N PHE A 23 -50.22 26.06 19.29
CA PHE A 23 -49.28 25.16 19.96
C PHE A 23 -48.67 24.21 18.91
N PHE A 24 -47.42 24.49 18.52
CA PHE A 24 -46.59 23.49 17.84
C PHE A 24 -45.89 22.64 18.89
N SER A 25 -46.28 21.36 18.96
CA SER A 25 -45.54 20.32 19.66
C SER A 25 -44.21 20.11 18.92
N CYS A 26 -43.11 20.61 19.47
CA CYS A 26 -41.77 20.23 19.03
C CYS A 26 -41.51 18.80 19.51
N GLY A 27 -41.56 17.84 18.59
CA GLY A 27 -40.87 16.57 18.81
C GLY A 27 -39.37 16.86 18.82
N GLU A 28 -38.67 16.42 19.85
CA GLU A 28 -37.21 16.41 19.89
C GLU A 28 -36.73 15.64 18.66
N LYS A 29 -36.03 16.34 17.76
CA LYS A 29 -35.21 15.67 16.75
C LYS A 29 -34.03 15.11 17.52
N GLU A 30 -33.96 13.79 17.65
CA GLU A 30 -32.68 13.12 17.85
C GLU A 30 -31.79 13.55 16.69
N GLU A 31 -30.82 14.42 17.00
CA GLU A 31 -29.68 14.63 16.14
C GLU A 31 -28.93 13.29 16.14
N ASN A 32 -29.09 12.50 15.08
CA ASN A 32 -28.25 11.34 14.86
C ASN A 32 -26.79 11.81 14.91
N GLU A 33 -26.06 11.40 15.95
CA GLU A 33 -24.60 11.38 15.91
C GLU A 33 -24.20 10.68 14.61
N PRO A 34 -23.21 11.19 13.85
CA PRO A 34 -22.72 10.49 12.69
C PRO A 34 -22.26 9.11 13.15
N ASP A 35 -22.83 8.06 12.57
CA ASP A 35 -22.34 6.69 12.70
C ASP A 35 -20.93 6.69 12.10
N ILE A 36 -19.91 6.89 12.94
CA ILE A 36 -18.50 6.79 12.55
C ILE A 36 -18.26 5.30 12.30
N THR A 37 -18.65 4.87 11.11
CA THR A 37 -18.33 3.54 10.61
C THR A 37 -16.86 3.54 10.22
N ASN A 38 -16.02 3.03 11.12
CA ASN A 38 -14.61 2.79 10.84
C ASN A 38 -14.48 1.97 9.56
N SER A 39 -13.70 2.48 8.60
CA SER A 39 -13.40 1.76 7.37
C SER A 39 -12.53 0.55 7.70
N ILE A 40 -12.92 -0.64 7.26
CA ILE A 40 -12.04 -1.82 7.36
C ILE A 40 -10.83 -1.69 6.43
N TYR A 41 -10.88 -0.82 5.43
CA TYR A 41 -9.81 -0.64 4.45
C TYR A 41 -8.87 0.49 4.87
N VAL A 42 -7.63 0.43 4.39
CA VAL A 42 -6.69 1.56 4.49
C VAL A 42 -7.32 2.84 3.94
N THR A 43 -7.13 3.94 4.66
CA THR A 43 -7.78 5.23 4.36
C THR A 43 -6.79 6.28 3.86
N GLN A 44 -5.49 6.03 4.04
CA GLN A 44 -4.45 6.98 3.64
C GLN A 44 -3.16 6.26 3.23
N VAL A 45 -2.54 6.75 2.15
CA VAL A 45 -1.15 6.45 1.79
C VAL A 45 -0.28 7.63 2.24
N PHE A 46 0.78 7.33 2.99
CA PHE A 46 1.73 8.31 3.51
C PHE A 46 2.97 8.43 2.63
N GLU A 47 3.40 7.30 2.06
CA GLU A 47 4.57 7.26 1.21
C GLU A 47 4.43 6.14 0.18
N TYR A 48 4.89 6.39 -1.04
CA TYR A 48 5.02 5.38 -2.08
C TYR A 48 6.32 5.63 -2.82
N VAL A 49 7.16 4.60 -2.91
CA VAL A 49 8.45 4.67 -3.59
C VAL A 49 8.63 3.43 -4.45
N TYR A 50 8.69 3.64 -5.76
CA TYR A 50 8.98 2.58 -6.71
C TYR A 50 10.49 2.29 -6.76
N ALA A 51 10.87 1.01 -6.61
CA ALA A 51 12.23 0.58 -6.87
C ALA A 51 12.43 0.24 -8.36
N PRO A 52 13.62 0.50 -8.94
CA PRO A 52 13.85 0.23 -10.35
C PRO A 52 13.44 -1.18 -10.79
N GLY A 53 12.65 -1.25 -11.85
CA GLY A 53 12.02 -2.48 -12.32
C GLY A 53 11.28 -2.30 -13.64
N GLN A 54 10.75 -3.40 -14.17
CA GLN A 54 10.17 -3.43 -15.53
C GLN A 54 8.91 -2.56 -15.70
N HIS A 55 8.20 -2.30 -14.62
CA HIS A 55 6.94 -1.55 -14.58
C HIS A 55 7.11 -0.03 -14.34
N ALA A 56 8.34 0.51 -14.41
CA ALA A 56 8.62 1.91 -14.09
C ALA A 56 7.80 2.95 -14.86
N GLN A 57 7.42 2.64 -16.10
CA GLN A 57 6.56 3.51 -16.92
C GLN A 57 5.08 3.46 -16.51
N LEU A 58 4.66 2.40 -15.82
CA LEU A 58 3.31 2.20 -15.30
C LEU A 58 3.18 2.76 -13.89
N ALA A 59 4.24 2.73 -13.09
CA ALA A 59 4.30 3.18 -11.71
C ALA A 59 4.18 4.71 -11.55
N LYS A 60 2.94 5.25 -11.47
CA LYS A 60 2.72 6.68 -11.29
C LYS A 60 2.46 7.02 -9.82
N PRO A 61 3.01 8.13 -9.30
CA PRO A 61 2.71 8.58 -7.93
C PRO A 61 1.21 8.78 -7.64
N ALA A 62 0.40 9.11 -8.65
CA ALA A 62 -1.04 9.29 -8.49
C ALA A 62 -1.82 7.97 -8.30
N ASP A 63 -1.19 6.82 -8.58
CA ASP A 63 -1.84 5.51 -8.48
C ASP A 63 -2.03 5.08 -7.01
N ILE A 64 -1.53 5.85 -6.03
CA ILE A 64 -1.79 5.65 -4.60
C ILE A 64 -3.30 5.63 -4.27
N GLU A 65 -4.12 6.32 -5.07
CA GLU A 65 -5.59 6.34 -4.94
C GLU A 65 -6.19 4.95 -5.17
N HIS A 66 -5.53 4.08 -5.94
CA HIS A 66 -5.96 2.70 -6.11
C HIS A 66 -5.78 1.87 -4.84
N PHE A 67 -4.83 2.23 -3.98
CA PHE A 67 -4.56 1.51 -2.74
C PHE A 67 -5.49 1.90 -1.58
N ILE A 68 -6.22 3.03 -1.68
CA ILE A 68 -7.08 3.58 -0.62
C ILE A 68 -8.53 3.11 -0.76
N GLY A 69 -9.16 2.65 0.33
CA GLY A 69 -10.55 2.20 0.37
C GLY A 69 -10.74 0.78 -0.20
N GLU A 70 -12.00 0.39 -0.45
CA GLU A 70 -12.35 -0.97 -0.90
C GLU A 70 -11.59 -1.36 -2.19
N PRO A 71 -10.81 -2.46 -2.17
CA PRO A 71 -10.19 -3.01 -3.37
C PRO A 71 -11.27 -3.49 -4.35
N SER A 72 -11.14 -3.14 -5.63
CA SER A 72 -12.07 -3.57 -6.67
C SER A 72 -11.37 -3.79 -8.00
N ASP A 73 -11.98 -4.55 -8.90
CA ASP A 73 -11.44 -4.80 -10.24
C ASP A 73 -11.40 -3.54 -11.14
N GLU A 74 -12.09 -2.47 -10.73
CA GLU A 74 -12.03 -1.17 -11.42
C GLU A 74 -10.77 -0.37 -11.05
N LYS A 75 -10.11 -0.73 -9.94
CA LYS A 75 -8.87 -0.07 -9.49
C LYS A 75 -7.64 -0.71 -10.14
N GLY A 76 -6.65 0.13 -10.43
CA GLY A 76 -5.34 -0.33 -10.86
C GLY A 76 -4.56 -1.01 -9.74
N PHE A 77 -3.33 -1.43 -10.04
CA PHE A 77 -2.37 -1.89 -9.04
C PHE A 77 -1.34 -0.80 -8.78
N LEU A 78 -0.84 -0.78 -7.55
CA LEU A 78 0.37 -0.08 -7.17
C LEU A 78 1.54 -1.02 -7.39
N TYR A 79 2.34 -0.73 -8.42
CA TYR A 79 3.57 -1.47 -8.72
C TYR A 79 4.65 -1.03 -7.74
N LEU A 80 5.29 -1.96 -7.04
CA LEU A 80 6.40 -1.66 -6.13
C LEU A 80 7.75 -1.72 -6.85
N GLY A 81 7.84 -2.50 -7.94
CA GLY A 81 9.08 -2.75 -8.67
C GLY A 81 9.98 -3.70 -7.89
N GLY A 82 11.29 -3.65 -8.18
CA GLY A 82 12.26 -4.59 -7.63
C GLY A 82 12.50 -4.44 -6.13
N PHE A 83 13.52 -5.16 -5.65
CA PHE A 83 13.84 -5.18 -4.23
C PHE A 83 13.81 -3.79 -3.61
N GLY A 84 13.01 -3.70 -2.55
CA GLY A 84 12.98 -2.57 -1.68
C GLY A 84 11.90 -1.55 -2.00
N GLY A 85 11.27 -1.57 -3.18
CA GLY A 85 10.16 -0.68 -3.48
C GLY A 85 8.97 -0.94 -2.56
N TYR A 86 8.26 0.11 -2.15
CA TYR A 86 7.30 0.03 -1.05
C TYR A 86 6.17 1.05 -1.10
N VAL A 87 5.12 0.76 -0.33
CA VAL A 87 4.10 1.71 0.10
C VAL A 87 4.02 1.73 1.63
N ILE A 88 3.77 2.90 2.21
CA ILE A 88 3.38 3.09 3.61
C ILE A 88 1.95 3.63 3.64
N ALA A 89 1.06 2.95 4.35
CA ALA A 89 -0.34 3.29 4.45
C ALA A 89 -0.85 3.14 5.89
N GLY A 90 -2.01 3.75 6.19
CA GLY A 90 -2.63 3.66 7.50
C GLY A 90 -4.15 3.52 7.44
N PHE A 91 -4.69 3.05 8.55
CA PHE A 91 -6.12 2.92 8.80
C PHE A 91 -6.64 4.14 9.57
N ASP A 92 -7.95 4.41 9.51
CA ASP A 92 -8.59 5.49 10.28
C ASP A 92 -8.75 5.17 11.77
N HIS A 93 -8.49 3.93 12.18
CA HIS A 93 -8.53 3.44 13.55
C HIS A 93 -7.42 2.41 13.82
N ASP A 94 -7.25 2.02 15.08
CA ASP A 94 -6.31 0.98 15.47
C ASP A 94 -6.89 -0.40 15.20
N ILE A 95 -6.16 -1.23 14.45
CA ILE A 95 -6.50 -2.64 14.24
C ILE A 95 -5.99 -3.43 15.44
N GLN A 96 -6.89 -4.12 16.12
CA GLN A 96 -6.55 -4.97 17.27
C GLN A 96 -5.91 -6.28 16.80
N ASN A 97 -4.87 -6.71 17.49
CA ASN A 97 -4.31 -8.05 17.33
C ASN A 97 -5.20 -9.07 18.05
N LYS A 98 -5.85 -9.94 17.29
CA LYS A 98 -6.78 -10.96 17.75
C LYS A 98 -6.18 -12.36 17.54
N ASP A 99 -6.94 -13.38 17.93
CA ASP A 99 -6.57 -14.76 17.60
C ASP A 99 -6.78 -15.00 16.10
N GLY A 100 -5.70 -15.25 15.36
CA GLY A 100 -5.74 -15.61 13.93
C GLY A 100 -5.25 -14.49 13.01
N TYR A 101 -5.76 -14.45 11.78
CA TYR A 101 -5.39 -13.41 10.83
C TYR A 101 -6.14 -12.10 11.10
N ASP A 102 -5.41 -10.99 11.15
CA ASP A 102 -5.94 -9.64 11.42
C ASP A 102 -5.94 -8.73 10.19
N LEU A 103 -5.13 -9.07 9.19
CA LEU A 103 -4.92 -8.26 8.00
C LEU A 103 -5.13 -9.09 6.73
N GLU A 104 -5.59 -8.44 5.68
CA GLU A 104 -5.68 -8.98 4.34
C GLU A 104 -5.06 -8.00 3.34
N ILE A 105 -4.09 -8.47 2.53
CA ILE A 105 -3.40 -7.66 1.52
C ILE A 105 -3.80 -8.14 0.14
N PHE A 106 -4.39 -7.25 -0.65
CA PHE A 106 -4.92 -7.53 -1.98
C PHE A 106 -3.82 -7.28 -3.01
N ALA A 107 -3.64 -8.21 -3.94
CA ALA A 107 -2.55 -8.18 -4.90
C ALA A 107 -2.98 -8.69 -6.28
N LEU A 108 -2.09 -8.58 -7.25
CA LEU A 108 -2.30 -9.15 -8.57
C LEU A 108 -2.39 -10.68 -8.45
N PRO A 109 -3.43 -11.34 -9.00
CA PRO A 109 -3.45 -12.79 -9.13
C PRO A 109 -2.55 -13.22 -10.30
N GLY A 110 -1.25 -12.97 -10.16
CA GLY A 110 -0.24 -13.30 -11.15
C GLY A 110 -0.12 -14.80 -11.42
N ALA A 111 0.65 -15.17 -12.44
CA ALA A 111 0.88 -16.58 -12.76
C ALA A 111 1.80 -17.29 -11.74
N SER A 112 2.52 -16.53 -10.92
CA SER A 112 3.47 -17.01 -9.92
C SER A 112 3.65 -15.93 -8.83
N PRO A 113 4.11 -16.30 -7.63
CA PRO A 113 4.25 -15.36 -6.51
C PRO A 113 5.39 -14.37 -6.72
N GLU A 114 5.15 -13.12 -6.32
CA GLU A 114 6.13 -12.01 -6.29
C GLU A 114 6.16 -11.42 -4.88
N PRO A 115 6.68 -12.18 -3.90
CA PRO A 115 6.34 -11.95 -2.50
C PRO A 115 6.90 -10.63 -1.96
N ALA A 116 6.03 -9.93 -1.25
CA ALA A 116 6.37 -8.75 -0.47
C ALA A 116 6.27 -9.03 1.04
N ILE A 117 7.20 -8.44 1.81
CA ILE A 117 7.15 -8.44 3.27
C ILE A 117 6.24 -7.31 3.73
N VAL A 118 5.43 -7.59 4.76
CA VAL A 118 4.59 -6.60 5.43
C VAL A 118 5.24 -6.24 6.77
N TYR A 119 5.45 -4.95 6.99
CA TYR A 119 5.79 -4.39 8.29
C TYR A 119 4.57 -3.68 8.85
N VAL A 120 4.45 -3.67 10.17
CA VAL A 120 3.37 -3.02 10.90
C VAL A 120 3.93 -2.07 11.95
N MET A 121 3.15 -1.05 12.29
CA MET A 121 3.53 -0.05 13.29
C MET A 121 2.30 0.38 14.09
N PRO A 122 2.35 0.31 15.44
CA PRO A 122 1.42 1.03 16.32
C PRO A 122 1.61 2.54 16.25
N ASP A 123 0.54 3.30 16.46
CA ASP A 123 0.61 4.75 16.73
C ASP A 123 0.73 4.98 18.25
N ASP A 124 1.89 4.61 18.80
CA ASP A 124 2.17 4.67 20.24
C ASP A 124 2.23 6.12 20.74
N ASN A 125 2.66 7.04 19.87
CA ASN A 125 2.73 8.46 20.20
C ASN A 125 1.41 9.21 19.96
N GLY A 126 0.48 8.62 19.21
CA GLY A 126 -0.88 9.13 18.98
C GLY A 126 -0.95 10.36 18.05
N ASP A 127 0.06 10.59 17.21
CA ASP A 127 0.13 11.74 16.30
C ASP A 127 -0.46 11.46 14.91
N GLY A 128 -0.90 10.22 14.66
CA GLY A 128 -1.51 9.80 13.42
C GLY A 128 -0.53 9.71 12.25
N LYS A 129 0.77 9.54 12.51
CA LYS A 129 1.80 9.39 11.46
C LYS A 129 2.63 8.12 11.64
N PRO A 130 3.15 7.57 10.54
CA PRO A 130 4.01 6.38 10.59
C PRO A 130 5.45 6.72 11.00
N ASN A 131 5.64 7.23 12.23
CA ASN A 131 6.91 7.73 12.75
C ASN A 131 7.32 7.11 14.11
N ASP A 132 6.68 6.02 14.52
CA ASP A 132 7.06 5.20 15.67
C ASP A 132 8.00 4.04 15.25
N THR A 133 7.86 2.86 15.85
CA THR A 133 8.73 1.69 15.58
C THR A 133 8.07 0.72 14.59
N TRP A 134 8.78 0.38 13.51
CA TRP A 134 8.37 -0.66 12.57
C TRP A 134 8.72 -2.06 13.07
N TYR A 135 7.77 -2.99 12.93
CA TYR A 135 7.94 -4.41 13.20
C TYR A 135 7.66 -5.21 11.94
N GLU A 136 8.50 -6.17 11.62
CA GLU A 136 8.29 -7.06 10.49
C GLU A 136 7.30 -8.17 10.87
N LEU A 137 6.33 -8.49 10.01
CA LEU A 137 5.54 -9.71 10.14
C LEU A 137 6.32 -10.85 9.50
N LYS A 138 6.85 -11.76 10.31
CA LYS A 138 7.63 -12.90 9.81
C LYS A 138 6.74 -13.83 8.97
N GLY A 139 7.32 -14.42 7.94
CA GLY A 139 6.72 -15.52 7.17
C GLY A 139 7.54 -16.80 7.27
N ASN A 140 7.21 -17.80 6.45
CA ASN A 140 7.87 -19.12 6.53
C ASN A 140 9.35 -19.12 6.12
N GLN A 141 9.85 -18.07 5.48
CA GLN A 141 11.25 -17.91 5.08
C GLN A 141 12.04 -16.98 6.01
N PHE A 142 11.48 -16.57 7.15
CA PHE A 142 12.14 -15.66 8.09
C PHE A 142 13.55 -16.10 8.49
N GLU A 143 13.74 -17.39 8.78
CA GLU A 143 15.07 -17.93 9.16
C GLU A 143 16.07 -17.97 7.98
N ASN A 144 15.60 -17.79 6.74
CA ASN A 144 16.40 -17.84 5.53
C ASN A 144 16.59 -16.45 4.89
N GLU A 145 15.99 -15.42 5.44
CA GLU A 145 16.11 -14.05 4.93
C GLU A 145 17.43 -13.40 5.36
N LYS A 146 17.83 -12.38 4.62
CA LYS A 146 18.94 -11.50 5.01
C LYS A 146 18.37 -10.23 5.59
N ARG A 147 18.43 -10.11 6.92
CA ARG A 147 17.96 -8.93 7.67
C ARG A 147 18.97 -7.79 7.58
N ASN A 148 18.50 -6.55 7.71
CA ASN A 148 19.31 -5.34 7.58
C ASN A 148 20.07 -5.28 6.23
N TYR A 149 19.46 -5.82 5.17
CA TYR A 149 20.02 -5.80 3.84
C TYR A 149 19.65 -4.48 3.15
N TRP A 150 20.51 -4.02 2.26
CA TRP A 150 20.23 -2.85 1.44
C TRP A 150 20.74 -3.04 0.01
N VAL A 151 20.02 -2.42 -0.93
CA VAL A 151 20.45 -2.28 -2.34
C VAL A 151 20.43 -0.80 -2.69
N ARG A 152 21.52 -0.34 -3.29
CA ARG A 152 21.59 0.98 -3.92
C ARG A 152 21.56 0.81 -5.43
N TYR A 153 20.58 1.45 -6.06
CA TYR A 153 20.46 1.56 -7.50
C TYR A 153 21.00 2.90 -7.97
N TYR A 154 21.64 2.93 -9.14
CA TYR A 154 22.19 4.13 -9.75
C TYR A 154 21.47 4.44 -11.04
N LYS A 155 21.14 5.72 -11.21
CA LYS A 155 20.51 6.24 -12.41
C LYS A 155 21.40 5.98 -13.63
N PRO A 156 20.84 5.48 -14.74
CA PRO A 156 21.61 5.24 -15.96
C PRO A 156 22.11 6.58 -16.52
N ALA A 157 23.37 6.64 -16.96
CA ALA A 157 23.95 7.87 -17.49
C ALA A 157 23.33 8.29 -18.84
N THR A 158 22.92 7.30 -19.64
CA THR A 158 22.25 7.48 -20.93
C THR A 158 21.07 6.52 -21.09
N SER A 159 20.21 6.78 -22.08
CA SER A 159 19.08 5.89 -22.43
C SER A 159 19.51 4.54 -23.04
N ASN A 160 20.81 4.30 -23.19
CA ASN A 160 21.36 3.05 -23.72
C ASN A 160 22.06 2.21 -22.63
N ASP A 161 22.11 2.70 -21.39
CA ASP A 161 22.81 2.03 -20.30
C ASP A 161 21.86 1.18 -19.45
N ASN A 162 22.42 0.19 -18.76
CA ASN A 162 21.72 -0.53 -17.72
C ASN A 162 21.79 0.21 -16.38
N ILE A 163 20.76 0.05 -15.57
CA ILE A 163 20.75 0.48 -14.18
C ILE A 163 21.78 -0.33 -13.42
N GLN A 164 22.74 0.34 -12.78
CA GLN A 164 23.72 -0.31 -11.94
C GLN A 164 23.17 -0.47 -10.53
N TRP A 165 23.66 -1.47 -9.80
CA TRP A 165 23.35 -1.65 -8.39
C TRP A 165 24.56 -2.14 -7.60
N LYS A 166 24.54 -1.89 -6.30
CA LYS A 166 25.39 -2.57 -5.32
C LYS A 166 24.60 -2.86 -4.05
N ASP A 167 25.03 -3.84 -3.28
CA ASP A 167 24.33 -4.25 -2.06
C ASP A 167 25.19 -4.19 -0.80
N SER A 168 24.53 -4.50 0.32
CA SER A 168 25.13 -4.55 1.66
C SER A 168 26.17 -5.65 1.88
N GLU A 169 26.22 -6.67 1.01
CA GLU A 169 27.20 -7.76 1.07
C GLU A 169 28.45 -7.46 0.25
N GLY A 170 28.46 -6.33 -0.48
CA GLY A 170 29.57 -5.89 -1.32
C GLY A 170 29.45 -6.35 -2.77
N GLU A 171 28.36 -7.01 -3.13
CA GLU A 171 28.07 -7.40 -4.51
C GLU A 171 27.60 -6.19 -5.32
N ASN A 172 27.82 -6.24 -6.63
CA ASN A 172 27.42 -5.20 -7.56
C ASN A 172 27.18 -5.79 -8.95
N GLY A 173 26.41 -5.07 -9.76
CA GLY A 173 26.13 -5.47 -11.13
C GLY A 173 25.15 -4.55 -11.81
N GLU A 174 24.53 -5.08 -12.86
CA GLU A 174 23.55 -4.37 -13.68
C GLU A 174 22.18 -5.06 -13.57
N LEU A 175 21.10 -4.27 -13.64
CA LEU A 175 19.79 -4.82 -13.96
C LEU A 175 19.73 -5.10 -15.46
N ILE A 176 19.43 -6.34 -15.82
CA ILE A 176 19.38 -6.79 -17.21
C ILE A 176 18.00 -7.36 -17.52
N SER A 177 17.43 -7.00 -18.66
CA SER A 177 16.15 -7.55 -19.10
C SER A 177 16.24 -9.06 -19.39
N GLY A 178 15.32 -9.82 -18.80
CA GLY A 178 15.07 -11.22 -19.13
C GLY A 178 14.36 -11.42 -20.47
N PHE A 179 13.75 -10.37 -21.02
CA PHE A 179 13.02 -10.37 -22.30
C PHE A 179 13.85 -9.91 -23.50
N GLY A 180 15.16 -9.69 -23.30
CA GLY A 180 16.07 -9.33 -24.38
C GLY A 180 16.05 -7.85 -24.78
N ALA A 181 15.48 -6.96 -23.97
CA ALA A 181 15.70 -5.52 -24.16
C ALA A 181 17.21 -5.22 -24.03
N PRO A 182 17.77 -4.36 -24.90
CA PRO A 182 19.22 -4.14 -24.97
C PRO A 182 19.75 -3.34 -23.77
N ASN A 183 18.86 -2.65 -23.04
CA ASN A 183 19.19 -1.92 -21.82
C ASN A 183 17.98 -1.84 -20.88
N THR A 184 18.22 -1.38 -19.66
CA THR A 184 17.20 -1.19 -18.61
C THR A 184 17.05 0.27 -18.18
N SER A 185 17.50 1.24 -18.99
CA SER A 185 17.42 2.65 -18.61
C SER A 185 15.99 3.13 -18.34
N SER A 186 15.01 2.55 -19.04
CA SER A 186 13.57 2.81 -18.87
C SER A 186 12.98 2.24 -17.59
N TRP A 187 13.73 1.42 -16.84
CA TRP A 187 13.31 0.86 -15.55
C TRP A 187 13.57 1.82 -14.39
N TRP A 188 14.21 2.96 -14.64
CA TRP A 188 14.41 3.99 -13.62
C TRP A 188 13.11 4.74 -13.38
N TRP A 189 12.75 4.95 -12.11
CA TRP A 189 11.52 5.66 -11.79
C TRP A 189 11.58 7.11 -12.27
N ALA A 190 10.66 7.52 -13.13
CA ALA A 190 10.67 8.86 -13.72
C ALA A 190 10.56 9.99 -12.68
N THR A 191 9.96 9.69 -11.52
CA THR A 191 9.81 10.63 -10.39
C THR A 191 11.09 10.76 -9.55
N CYS A 192 12.02 9.79 -9.62
CA CYS A 192 13.26 9.83 -8.88
C CYS A 192 14.27 10.77 -9.55
N MET A 193 14.44 11.95 -8.94
CA MET A 193 15.32 13.01 -9.44
C MET A 193 16.79 12.79 -9.09
N GLU A 194 17.07 12.02 -8.04
CA GLU A 194 18.43 11.71 -7.57
C GLU A 194 19.17 10.79 -8.54
N ASP A 195 20.51 10.83 -8.50
CA ASP A 195 21.37 9.95 -9.30
C ASP A 195 21.51 8.54 -8.70
N SER A 196 21.01 8.33 -7.49
CA SER A 196 20.93 7.02 -6.86
C SER A 196 19.83 6.97 -5.81
N ILE A 197 19.30 5.77 -5.55
CA ILE A 197 18.33 5.51 -4.48
C ILE A 197 18.75 4.26 -3.72
N THR A 198 18.62 4.27 -2.39
CA THR A 198 18.94 3.12 -1.53
C THR A 198 17.68 2.64 -0.85
N PHE A 199 17.43 1.35 -0.94
CA PHE A 199 16.35 0.70 -0.19
C PHE A 199 16.94 -0.24 0.84
N GLU A 200 16.35 -0.24 2.03
CA GLU A 200 16.72 -1.08 3.17
C GLU A 200 15.53 -1.95 3.57
N GLY A 201 15.81 -3.15 4.07
CA GLY A 201 14.81 -4.09 4.57
C GLY A 201 15.36 -5.51 4.70
N SER A 202 14.46 -6.46 4.93
CA SER A 202 14.77 -7.89 4.86
C SER A 202 14.71 -8.37 3.41
N ARG A 203 15.74 -9.11 2.96
CA ARG A 203 15.77 -9.77 1.65
C ARG A 203 15.40 -11.24 1.80
N LEU A 204 14.28 -11.63 1.22
CA LEU A 204 13.89 -13.03 1.11
C LEU A 204 14.86 -13.83 0.22
N PRO A 205 14.92 -15.16 0.39
CA PRO A 205 15.55 -16.02 -0.58
C PRO A 205 14.99 -15.79 -1.99
N ASP A 206 15.83 -16.09 -2.98
CA ASP A 206 15.44 -16.17 -4.38
C ASP A 206 14.13 -16.96 -4.56
N ALA A 207 13.16 -16.32 -5.20
CA ALA A 207 11.81 -16.87 -5.37
C ALA A 207 11.79 -18.11 -6.27
N TYR A 208 12.59 -18.08 -7.33
CA TYR A 208 12.58 -19.08 -8.39
C TYR A 208 13.89 -19.87 -8.43
N ASN A 209 13.78 -21.17 -8.64
CA ASN A 209 14.92 -22.03 -8.97
C ASN A 209 15.03 -22.18 -10.49
N ASN A 210 16.23 -21.94 -11.02
CA ASN A 210 16.52 -22.23 -12.41
C ASN A 210 16.59 -23.75 -12.65
N LYS A 211 15.69 -24.26 -13.49
CA LYS A 211 15.63 -25.65 -13.98
C LYS A 211 15.78 -25.73 -15.50
N SER A 212 16.32 -24.68 -16.11
CA SER A 212 16.53 -24.60 -17.55
C SER A 212 17.44 -25.72 -18.05
N SER A 213 17.16 -26.21 -19.25
CA SER A 213 18.08 -27.02 -20.05
C SER A 213 18.79 -26.15 -21.09
N GLU A 214 19.70 -26.74 -21.86
CA GLU A 214 20.35 -26.03 -22.98
C GLU A 214 19.36 -25.54 -24.04
N SER A 215 18.20 -26.20 -24.18
CA SER A 215 17.22 -25.93 -25.25
C SER A 215 15.93 -25.26 -24.78
N ALA A 216 15.69 -25.20 -23.47
CA ALA A 216 14.49 -24.62 -22.90
C ALA A 216 14.81 -23.94 -21.57
N GLN A 217 14.42 -22.68 -21.46
CA GLN A 217 14.42 -22.01 -20.16
C GLN A 217 13.36 -22.66 -19.25
N SER A 218 13.57 -22.64 -17.93
CA SER A 218 12.60 -23.11 -16.93
C SER A 218 12.93 -22.51 -15.57
N TRP A 219 11.96 -21.80 -14.99
CA TRP A 219 12.03 -21.24 -13.65
C TRP A 219 10.81 -21.69 -12.87
N ILE A 220 11.04 -22.29 -11.71
CA ILE A 220 9.98 -22.85 -10.87
C ILE A 220 10.07 -22.27 -9.48
N VAL A 221 8.92 -22.01 -8.86
CA VAL A 221 8.85 -21.71 -7.43
C VAL A 221 8.87 -23.04 -6.68
N PRO A 222 9.82 -23.26 -5.75
CA PRO A 222 9.81 -24.44 -4.90
C PRO A 222 8.53 -24.50 -4.07
N THR A 223 7.95 -25.70 -3.92
CA THR A 223 6.68 -25.91 -3.21
C THR A 223 6.69 -25.44 -1.76
N ASP A 224 7.88 -25.39 -1.15
CA ASP A 224 8.11 -24.99 0.24
C ASP A 224 8.71 -23.57 0.37
N ARG A 225 8.82 -22.82 -0.74
CA ARG A 225 9.44 -21.50 -0.74
C ARG A 225 8.57 -20.49 0.01
N PHE A 226 7.42 -20.08 -0.51
CA PHE A 226 6.57 -19.09 0.14
C PHE A 226 5.25 -19.74 0.53
N ILE A 227 5.19 -20.29 1.74
CA ILE A 227 4.03 -21.03 2.25
C ILE A 227 3.08 -20.10 3.00
N TRP A 228 3.57 -19.08 3.70
CA TRP A 228 2.73 -18.11 4.44
C TRP A 228 3.52 -16.87 4.84
N GLY A 229 2.81 -15.78 5.13
CA GLY A 229 3.32 -14.55 5.74
C GLY A 229 3.79 -13.48 4.75
N TYR A 230 3.44 -13.61 3.47
CA TYR A 230 3.88 -12.70 2.42
C TYR A 230 2.70 -12.22 1.59
N ALA A 231 2.69 -10.94 1.24
CA ALA A 231 1.76 -10.39 0.26
C ALA A 231 2.15 -10.86 -1.15
N GLU A 232 1.16 -10.92 -2.06
CA GLU A 232 1.31 -11.41 -3.43
C GLU A 232 1.98 -12.79 -3.53
N ASN A 233 1.46 -13.68 -2.71
CA ASN A 233 1.88 -15.06 -2.67
C ASN A 233 0.69 -15.97 -2.96
N ASN A 234 0.34 -16.11 -4.24
CA ASN A 234 -0.78 -16.95 -4.68
C ASN A 234 -0.59 -18.46 -4.45
N PHE A 235 0.59 -18.90 -3.99
CA PHE A 235 0.88 -20.29 -3.62
C PHE A 235 0.83 -20.52 -2.10
N GLY A 236 0.64 -19.46 -1.31
CA GLY A 236 0.58 -19.54 0.15
C GLY A 236 -0.69 -20.22 0.66
N THR A 237 -0.61 -20.83 1.83
CA THR A 237 -1.75 -21.40 2.56
C THR A 237 -2.67 -20.31 3.14
N ASP A 238 -2.19 -19.08 3.19
CA ASP A 238 -2.88 -17.87 3.61
C ASP A 238 -3.51 -17.09 2.45
N TYR A 239 -3.43 -17.61 1.22
CA TYR A 239 -3.99 -16.98 0.03
C TYR A 239 -5.50 -17.21 -0.07
N ASP A 240 -6.27 -16.14 -0.28
CA ASP A 240 -7.68 -16.18 -0.60
C ASP A 240 -7.90 -16.07 -2.11
N THR A 241 -8.40 -17.14 -2.72
CA THR A 241 -8.64 -17.20 -4.16
C THR A 241 -9.79 -16.33 -4.64
N HIS A 242 -10.71 -15.93 -3.74
CA HIS A 242 -11.87 -15.11 -4.13
C HIS A 242 -11.52 -13.62 -4.13
N HIS A 243 -10.68 -13.20 -3.19
CA HIS A 243 -10.26 -11.81 -3.04
C HIS A 243 -8.93 -11.49 -3.74
N HIS A 244 -8.19 -12.51 -4.16
CA HIS A 244 -6.83 -12.37 -4.70
C HIS A 244 -5.91 -11.65 -3.69
N SER A 245 -5.87 -12.21 -2.49
CA SER A 245 -5.23 -11.59 -1.32
C SER A 245 -4.49 -12.60 -0.47
N ASN A 246 -3.59 -12.14 0.39
CA ASN A 246 -2.96 -12.94 1.43
C ASN A 246 -3.37 -12.42 2.82
N LYS A 247 -3.65 -13.35 3.73
CA LYS A 247 -4.02 -13.04 5.11
C LYS A 247 -2.80 -13.07 6.03
N LEU A 248 -2.66 -12.09 6.91
CA LEU A 248 -1.52 -11.97 7.82
C LEU A 248 -1.99 -11.78 9.26
N ASP A 249 -1.19 -12.29 10.19
CA ASP A 249 -1.43 -12.30 11.63
C ASP A 249 -0.38 -11.39 12.32
N ILE A 250 -0.85 -10.40 13.08
CA ILE A 250 -0.02 -9.40 13.76
C ILE A 250 0.86 -10.06 14.84
N SER A 251 0.44 -11.20 15.40
CA SER A 251 1.22 -11.98 16.36
C SER A 251 2.53 -12.55 15.78
N ASN A 252 2.73 -12.44 14.46
CA ASN A 252 4.01 -12.73 13.81
C ASN A 252 5.03 -11.58 13.84
N ALA A 253 4.71 -10.47 14.51
CA ALA A 253 5.60 -9.32 14.63
C ALA A 253 6.96 -9.66 15.29
N VAL A 254 8.04 -9.18 14.68
CA VAL A 254 9.39 -9.19 15.22
C VAL A 254 10.02 -7.80 15.17
N ASP A 255 10.88 -7.51 16.15
CA ASP A 255 11.64 -6.26 16.18
C ASP A 255 12.83 -6.26 15.20
N SER A 256 13.58 -5.16 15.16
CA SER A 256 14.78 -5.01 14.32
C SER A 256 15.89 -6.02 14.64
N SER A 257 15.87 -6.66 15.82
CA SER A 257 16.79 -7.75 16.18
C SER A 257 16.27 -9.14 15.80
N GLY A 258 15.02 -9.24 15.35
CA GLY A 258 14.36 -10.49 14.95
C GLY A 258 13.70 -11.19 16.13
N LYS A 259 13.58 -10.52 17.28
CA LYS A 259 12.91 -11.05 18.45
C LYS A 259 11.42 -10.84 18.30
N ALA A 260 10.64 -11.89 18.59
CA ALA A 260 9.18 -11.81 18.63
C ALA A 260 8.71 -10.75 19.64
N VAL A 261 7.74 -9.94 19.21
CA VAL A 261 7.12 -8.89 20.01
C VAL A 261 5.61 -9.07 19.97
N TYR A 262 4.97 -8.92 21.12
CA TYR A 262 3.52 -8.83 21.17
C TYR A 262 3.10 -7.38 20.95
N LEU A 263 2.28 -7.15 19.93
CA LEU A 263 1.61 -5.88 19.67
C LEU A 263 0.13 -6.05 20.02
N GLU A 264 -0.43 -5.17 20.84
CA GLU A 264 -1.88 -5.18 21.14
C GLU A 264 -2.68 -4.70 19.92
N LYS A 265 -2.13 -3.75 19.18
CA LYS A 265 -2.78 -3.10 18.04
C LYS A 265 -1.75 -2.45 17.10
N ILE A 266 -2.16 -2.16 15.88
CA ILE A 266 -1.38 -1.42 14.89
C ILE A 266 -2.21 -0.31 14.24
N ARG A 267 -1.55 0.67 13.63
CA ARG A 267 -2.21 1.75 12.86
C ARG A 267 -1.73 1.83 11.42
N PHE A 268 -0.47 1.47 11.18
CA PHE A 268 0.18 1.61 9.88
C PHE A 268 0.75 0.30 9.39
N ILE A 269 0.82 0.19 8.07
CA ILE A 269 1.48 -0.90 7.37
C ILE A 269 2.50 -0.33 6.38
N LYS A 270 3.57 -1.10 6.15
CA LYS A 270 4.48 -0.93 5.02
C LYS A 270 4.53 -2.25 4.26
N ILE A 271 4.31 -2.23 2.96
CA ILE A 271 4.43 -3.41 2.10
C ILE A 271 5.60 -3.18 1.17
N GLN A 272 6.54 -4.13 1.11
CA GLN A 272 7.82 -3.94 0.41
C GLN A 272 8.21 -5.19 -0.38
N THR A 273 8.53 -5.02 -1.67
CA THR A 273 9.11 -6.11 -2.48
C THR A 273 10.40 -6.59 -1.81
N ALA A 274 10.46 -7.89 -1.47
CA ALA A 274 11.54 -8.42 -0.64
C ALA A 274 12.46 -9.40 -1.38
N VAL A 275 12.19 -9.69 -2.65
CA VAL A 275 13.02 -10.55 -3.49
C VAL A 275 13.94 -9.69 -4.36
N PHE A 276 15.22 -10.03 -4.37
CA PHE A 276 16.17 -9.46 -5.33
C PHE A 276 16.69 -10.57 -6.25
N GLN A 277 15.96 -10.84 -7.32
CA GLN A 277 16.26 -11.88 -8.29
C GLN A 277 15.82 -11.50 -9.71
N ARG A 278 16.62 -11.93 -10.70
CA ARG A 278 16.18 -12.03 -12.10
C ARG A 278 15.94 -13.50 -12.47
N ALA A 279 14.72 -13.84 -12.86
CA ALA A 279 14.29 -15.21 -13.11
C ALA A 279 13.94 -15.48 -14.60
N GLY A 280 14.88 -15.18 -15.51
CA GLY A 280 14.72 -15.48 -16.93
C GLY A 280 13.52 -14.79 -17.57
N TRP A 281 12.57 -15.55 -18.14
CA TRP A 281 11.33 -15.01 -18.71
C TRP A 281 10.35 -14.45 -17.69
N VAL A 282 10.53 -14.72 -16.39
CA VAL A 282 9.74 -14.02 -15.35
C VAL A 282 10.28 -12.60 -15.19
N ASN A 283 11.50 -12.37 -15.67
CA ASN A 283 12.23 -11.11 -15.58
C ASN A 283 12.56 -10.76 -14.12
N GLU A 284 12.34 -9.51 -13.71
CA GLU A 284 12.56 -9.02 -12.35
C GLU A 284 11.32 -9.30 -11.50
N VAL A 285 11.50 -9.71 -10.25
CA VAL A 285 10.40 -10.07 -9.33
C VAL A 285 9.88 -8.82 -8.63
N SER A 286 8.70 -8.36 -9.04
CA SER A 286 8.11 -7.09 -8.60
C SER A 286 6.75 -7.29 -7.99
N ALA A 287 6.51 -6.77 -6.79
CA ALA A 287 5.18 -6.87 -6.20
C ALA A 287 4.21 -5.82 -6.78
N GLU A 288 2.96 -6.21 -7.01
CA GLU A 288 1.78 -5.44 -7.43
C GLU A 288 0.61 -5.61 -6.45
N ILE A 289 0.30 -4.53 -5.73
CA ILE A 289 -0.71 -4.53 -4.66
C ILE A 289 -1.88 -3.59 -4.98
N ARG A 290 -3.05 -3.85 -4.40
CA ARG A 290 -4.29 -3.08 -4.67
C ARG A 290 -5.01 -2.58 -3.42
N GLY A 291 -4.64 -3.05 -2.24
CA GLY A 291 -5.18 -2.51 -0.99
C GLY A 291 -4.86 -3.39 0.19
N ALA A 292 -5.36 -2.97 1.35
CA ALA A 292 -5.29 -3.73 2.58
C ALA A 292 -6.55 -3.53 3.42
N ALA A 293 -6.96 -4.57 4.15
CA ALA A 293 -8.12 -4.56 5.01
C ALA A 293 -7.83 -5.16 6.40
N GLU A 294 -8.52 -4.65 7.42
CA GLU A 294 -8.75 -5.31 8.70
C GLU A 294 -9.64 -6.55 8.49
N LEU A 295 -9.23 -7.67 9.07
CA LEU A 295 -10.08 -8.85 9.22
C LEU A 295 -10.80 -8.81 10.56
N LYS A 296 -12.13 -9.01 10.51
CA LYS A 296 -13.01 -8.91 11.68
C LYS A 296 -13.14 -10.21 12.45
#